data_AF-A0LYG6-F1
#
_entry.id   AF-A0LYG6-F1
#
_cell.length_a   1.000
_cell.length_b   1.000
_cell.length_c   1.000
_cell.angle_alpha   90.00
_cell.angle_beta   90.00
_cell.angle_gamma   90.00
#
_symmetry.space_group_name_H-M   'P 1'
#
loop_
_entity.id
_entity.type
_entity.pdbx_description
1 polymer ?
#
loop_
_entity_poly.entity_id
_entity_poly.type
_entity_poly.pdbx_seq_one_letter_code
_entity_poly.pdbx_strand_id
1 'polypeptide(L)'
;MMKNFLYPILSMFLIFTACSDDDDNIQGNENMAEFTVTIENVVQPKPIFQSGVFNTPVSADEPAPLFPGDAYEFEIDAGPVVLPNDGGTRLSFVTMFVQSNDLFFAPNEEGISLYGDDNEPIGANGPEDVTDQVLIWDSGTEVNEITGGPNQKPQQEADAEDQGEDEDGVVTQITANEDAAGNFIPDANEVIKVTIENTADAKFRVRIENVSTSTTIPTPALGDGTTAAVPVSPGVYAVHTMAAPFFVEGEAAANAGLAASAEGVEDIAEDGFPMALAQDTEAATGLIVPLSPGAWALHDQGTRPLYQINEPDFAEGLEGIAEDGTPMTLVSALNSKDGVTMAAAFNTPVGASSPGPITPGNSYQFTFTASEGQNLSLATMFIQSNDWFYAFKPEGIALFENGTAISGDKTSQVFLYDVGTEIDEYPGAGLFQVIRQPSLNSGPDDSNSNVRLVDPANQNNVQPAQEIIRINIQSSSIGTN
;
A
#
# COMPACT_ATOMS: atom_id res chain seq x y z
N MET A 1 52.50 -51.64 -71.38
CA MET A 1 52.53 -51.46 -72.85
C MET A 1 51.47 -50.45 -73.22
N MET A 2 51.91 -49.37 -73.87
CA MET A 2 51.07 -48.31 -74.42
C MET A 2 50.10 -48.84 -75.46
N LYS A 3 48.90 -48.25 -75.53
CA LYS A 3 48.27 -47.84 -76.79
C LYS A 3 47.14 -46.84 -76.52
N ASN A 4 47.47 -45.57 -76.72
CA ASN A 4 46.52 -44.51 -77.06
C ASN A 4 45.91 -44.79 -78.44
N PHE A 5 44.72 -44.25 -78.67
CA PHE A 5 44.09 -43.76 -79.92
C PHE A 5 42.57 -44.03 -79.80
N LEU A 6 41.63 -43.15 -80.16
CA LEU A 6 41.58 -41.92 -80.96
C LEU A 6 40.20 -41.29 -80.64
N TYR A 7 40.10 -40.00 -80.39
CA TYR A 7 38.82 -39.27 -80.35
C TYR A 7 38.39 -38.89 -81.78
N PRO A 8 37.08 -38.91 -82.11
CA PRO A 8 36.50 -37.98 -83.05
C PRO A 8 35.56 -37.00 -82.35
N ILE A 9 35.80 -35.71 -82.61
CA ILE A 9 34.90 -34.59 -82.35
C ILE A 9 33.80 -34.62 -83.42
N LEU A 10 32.52 -34.57 -83.03
CA LEU A 10 31.42 -34.25 -83.95
C LEU A 10 30.35 -33.39 -83.27
N SER A 11 30.35 -32.12 -83.67
CA SER A 11 29.22 -31.19 -83.88
C SER A 11 27.99 -31.22 -82.93
N MET A 12 28.03 -30.28 -82.00
CA MET A 12 26.97 -29.34 -81.58
C MET A 12 25.57 -29.49 -82.22
N PHE A 13 24.58 -29.81 -81.40
CA PHE A 13 23.19 -29.37 -81.53
C PHE A 13 22.76 -28.80 -80.18
N LEU A 14 22.56 -27.49 -80.12
CA LEU A 14 21.85 -26.84 -79.02
C LEU A 14 20.37 -27.24 -79.11
N ILE A 15 19.84 -27.80 -78.03
CA ILE A 15 18.41 -27.85 -77.76
C ILE A 15 18.24 -27.25 -76.37
N PHE A 16 17.66 -26.05 -76.33
CA PHE A 16 17.14 -25.46 -75.10
C PHE A 16 15.84 -26.20 -74.74
N THR A 17 15.83 -26.86 -73.59
CA THR A 17 14.60 -27.28 -72.91
C THR A 17 14.62 -26.70 -71.51
N ALA A 18 13.65 -25.84 -71.27
CA ALA A 18 13.33 -25.18 -70.01
C ALA A 18 12.37 -26.02 -69.16
N CYS A 19 12.32 -25.65 -67.87
CA CYS A 19 11.38 -26.04 -66.80
C CYS A 19 11.67 -27.37 -66.08
N SER A 20 11.63 -27.45 -64.75
CA SER A 20 11.21 -26.49 -63.70
C SER A 20 12.04 -26.68 -62.44
N ASP A 21 12.43 -25.57 -61.83
CA ASP A 21 13.11 -25.51 -60.53
C ASP A 21 12.23 -26.02 -59.39
N ASP A 22 12.92 -26.42 -58.32
CA ASP A 22 12.43 -26.87 -57.03
C ASP A 22 11.45 -25.88 -56.39
N ASP A 23 10.23 -26.34 -56.10
CA ASP A 23 9.34 -25.72 -55.12
C ASP A 23 8.96 -26.81 -54.10
N ASP A 24 9.87 -27.11 -53.18
CA ASP A 24 9.49 -27.64 -51.88
C ASP A 24 8.80 -26.51 -51.11
N ASN A 25 7.50 -26.36 -51.37
CA ASN A 25 6.61 -25.51 -50.62
C ASN A 25 6.41 -26.10 -49.21
N ILE A 26 7.40 -25.92 -48.31
CA ILE A 26 7.15 -26.00 -46.88
C ILE A 26 6.45 -24.70 -46.48
N GLN A 27 5.16 -24.61 -46.80
CA GLN A 27 4.26 -23.76 -46.02
C GLN A 27 4.17 -24.41 -44.64
N GLY A 28 5.03 -23.99 -43.72
CA GLY A 28 4.79 -24.18 -42.30
C GLY A 28 3.46 -23.52 -42.00
N ASN A 29 2.44 -24.33 -41.72
CA ASN A 29 1.16 -23.84 -41.23
C ASN A 29 1.42 -23.34 -39.81
N GLU A 30 1.96 -22.13 -39.66
CA GLU A 30 2.16 -21.53 -38.34
C GLU A 30 0.79 -21.38 -37.70
N ASN A 31 0.59 -22.03 -36.56
CA ASN A 31 -0.64 -21.88 -35.81
C ASN A 31 -0.73 -20.41 -35.37
N MET A 32 -1.77 -19.73 -35.84
CA MET A 32 -2.03 -18.33 -35.50
C MET A 32 -3.34 -18.21 -34.71
N ALA A 33 -3.35 -17.29 -33.75
CA ALA A 33 -4.54 -16.96 -32.98
C ALA A 33 -4.58 -15.47 -32.69
N GLU A 34 -5.79 -14.95 -32.51
CA GLU A 34 -6.00 -13.62 -31.95
C GLU A 34 -6.07 -13.75 -30.43
N PHE A 35 -5.40 -12.85 -29.72
CA PHE A 35 -5.37 -12.79 -28.27
C PHE A 35 -5.96 -11.47 -27.79
N THR A 36 -6.82 -11.54 -26.79
CA THR A 36 -7.30 -10.40 -26.02
C THR A 36 -6.72 -10.49 -24.62
N VAL A 37 -6.01 -9.44 -24.20
CA VAL A 37 -5.44 -9.33 -22.85
C VAL A 37 -6.27 -8.32 -22.06
N THR A 38 -6.69 -8.70 -20.86
CA THR A 38 -7.31 -7.81 -19.89
C THR A 38 -6.42 -7.72 -18.66
N ILE A 39 -6.07 -6.49 -18.27
CA ILE A 39 -5.33 -6.17 -17.06
C ILE A 39 -6.29 -5.42 -16.14
N GLU A 40 -6.61 -5.99 -14.99
CA GLU A 40 -7.58 -5.44 -14.04
C GLU A 40 -6.87 -5.06 -12.75
N ASN A 41 -7.20 -3.89 -12.20
CA ASN A 41 -6.83 -3.52 -10.84
C ASN A 41 -7.87 -4.13 -9.88
N VAL A 42 -7.43 -5.10 -9.08
CA VAL A 42 -8.29 -5.90 -8.20
C VAL A 42 -8.10 -5.60 -6.72
N VAL A 43 -7.31 -4.57 -6.39
CA VAL A 43 -7.11 -4.08 -5.02
C VAL A 43 -8.46 -3.91 -4.35
N GLN A 44 -8.55 -4.37 -3.10
CA GLN A 44 -9.68 -4.04 -2.23
C GLN A 44 -9.30 -2.81 -1.41
N PRO A 45 -9.92 -1.64 -1.65
CA PRO A 45 -9.59 -0.43 -0.90
C PRO A 45 -9.82 -0.63 0.60
N LYS A 46 -8.84 -0.17 1.38
CA LYS A 46 -8.89 -0.18 2.84
C LYS A 46 -8.90 1.26 3.34
N PRO A 47 -9.69 1.58 4.36
CA PRO A 47 -9.89 2.96 4.79
C PRO A 47 -8.71 3.54 5.59
N ILE A 48 -7.85 2.70 6.16
CA ILE A 48 -6.69 3.11 6.97
C ILE A 48 -5.41 2.80 6.20
N PHE A 49 -4.46 3.74 6.19
CA PHE A 49 -3.21 3.61 5.45
C PHE A 49 -2.14 2.82 6.22
N GLN A 50 -1.98 3.15 7.50
CA GLN A 50 -1.05 2.47 8.42
C GLN A 50 -1.70 2.44 9.81
N SER A 51 -1.44 1.39 10.58
CA SER A 51 -1.89 1.29 11.97
C SER A 51 -0.89 0.50 12.81
N GLY A 52 -1.06 0.54 14.12
CA GLY A 52 -0.25 -0.26 15.03
C GLY A 52 -0.63 -0.04 16.49
N VAL A 53 0.12 -0.70 17.37
CA VAL A 53 -0.05 -0.64 18.83
C VAL A 53 1.15 0.07 19.43
N PHE A 54 0.89 0.97 20.38
CA PHE A 54 1.91 1.48 21.30
C PHE A 54 1.61 0.93 22.70
N ASN A 55 2.55 0.22 23.29
CA ASN A 55 2.30 -0.46 24.58
C ASN A 55 3.51 -0.54 25.49
N THR A 56 4.71 -0.23 25.00
CA THR A 56 5.96 -0.41 25.74
C THR A 56 6.55 0.95 26.06
N PRO A 57 6.62 1.36 27.34
CA PRO A 57 7.25 2.62 27.73
C PRO A 57 8.71 2.67 27.27
N VAL A 58 9.23 3.86 26.92
CA VAL A 58 10.62 4.07 26.45
C VAL A 58 11.67 3.53 27.44
N SER A 59 11.34 3.50 28.73
CA SER A 59 12.21 3.01 29.82
C SER A 59 12.05 1.52 30.13
N ALA A 60 11.20 0.80 29.40
CA ALA A 60 10.80 -0.58 29.66
C ALA A 60 11.10 -1.52 28.48
N ASP A 61 11.17 -2.81 28.78
CA ASP A 61 11.40 -3.88 27.79
C ASP A 61 10.12 -4.67 27.45
N GLU A 62 9.02 -4.43 28.17
CA GLU A 62 7.77 -5.18 28.06
C GLU A 62 6.56 -4.21 28.11
N PRO A 63 5.40 -4.61 27.56
CA PRO A 63 4.19 -3.80 27.59
C PRO A 63 3.77 -3.41 29.01
N ALA A 64 3.47 -2.12 29.24
CA ALA A 64 3.02 -1.59 30.53
C ALA A 64 2.37 -0.21 30.38
N PRO A 65 1.45 0.18 31.27
CA PRO A 65 0.92 1.54 31.34
C PRO A 65 2.00 2.60 31.61
N LEU A 66 1.75 3.85 31.20
CA LEU A 66 2.57 4.99 31.58
C LEU A 66 2.20 5.48 32.98
N PHE A 67 3.19 5.55 33.87
CA PHE A 67 3.12 6.29 35.12
C PHE A 67 3.73 7.69 34.95
N PRO A 68 3.59 8.61 35.93
CA PRO A 68 4.18 9.94 35.85
C PRO A 68 5.65 9.97 35.41
N GLY A 69 5.90 10.64 34.28
CA GLY A 69 7.22 10.80 33.65
C GLY A 69 7.58 9.71 32.63
N ASP A 70 6.81 8.64 32.52
CA ASP A 70 6.97 7.64 31.45
C ASP A 70 6.38 8.16 30.14
N ALA A 71 6.82 7.57 29.03
CA ALA A 71 6.27 7.87 27.71
C ALA A 71 6.29 6.66 26.78
N TYR A 72 5.36 6.62 25.83
CA TYR A 72 5.47 5.82 24.62
C TYR A 72 6.16 6.63 23.52
N GLU A 73 6.88 5.93 22.64
CA GLU A 73 7.44 6.49 21.42
C GLU A 73 7.31 5.47 20.30
N PHE A 74 6.81 5.90 19.14
CA PHE A 74 6.65 5.07 17.96
C PHE A 74 6.85 5.90 16.68
N GLU A 75 7.12 5.21 15.57
CA GLU A 75 7.33 5.82 14.27
C GLU A 75 6.15 5.52 13.33
N ILE A 76 5.81 6.50 12.49
CA ILE A 76 4.82 6.38 11.44
C ILE A 76 5.37 6.93 10.13
N ASP A 77 4.89 6.39 9.02
CA ASP A 77 5.20 6.84 7.67
C ASP A 77 3.96 7.56 7.12
N ALA A 78 4.12 8.74 6.56
CA ALA A 78 3.03 9.53 6.00
C ALA A 78 3.57 10.57 5.03
N GLY A 79 3.10 10.55 3.78
CA GLY A 79 3.30 11.66 2.86
C GLY A 79 2.22 12.73 3.05
N PRO A 80 2.29 13.88 2.35
CA PRO A 80 1.25 14.91 2.42
C PRO A 80 -0.12 14.39 1.97
N VAL A 81 -0.15 13.38 1.08
CA VAL A 81 -1.32 12.64 0.62
C VAL A 81 -0.94 11.19 0.32
N VAL A 82 -1.88 10.24 0.43
CA VAL A 82 -1.74 8.85 -0.04
C VAL A 82 -2.20 8.73 -1.49
N LEU A 83 -3.32 9.37 -1.83
CA LEU A 83 -3.90 9.50 -3.17
C LEU A 83 -4.24 10.97 -3.49
N PRO A 84 -4.31 11.35 -4.78
CA PRO A 84 -4.69 12.72 -5.13
C PRO A 84 -6.05 13.14 -4.56
N ASN A 85 -6.07 14.27 -3.85
CA ASN A 85 -7.27 14.89 -3.26
C ASN A 85 -7.95 14.08 -2.14
N ASP A 86 -7.18 13.31 -1.36
CA ASP A 86 -7.69 12.51 -0.25
C ASP A 86 -7.88 13.28 1.07
N GLY A 87 -7.53 14.57 1.12
CA GLY A 87 -7.65 15.42 2.32
C GLY A 87 -6.39 15.50 3.17
N GLY A 88 -5.36 14.75 2.79
CA GLY A 88 -4.06 14.71 3.45
C GLY A 88 -4.01 13.76 4.64
N THR A 89 -2.79 13.38 5.03
CA THR A 89 -2.58 12.40 6.10
C THR A 89 -2.81 12.98 7.49
N ARG A 90 -3.46 12.17 8.32
CA ARG A 90 -3.85 12.47 9.70
C ARG A 90 -3.39 11.34 10.61
N LEU A 91 -3.08 11.68 11.85
CA LEU A 91 -2.86 10.73 12.94
C LEU A 91 -4.05 10.76 13.90
N SER A 92 -4.60 9.59 14.21
CA SER A 92 -5.45 9.40 15.38
C SER A 92 -4.88 8.28 16.25
N PHE A 93 -5.17 8.34 17.54
CA PHE A 93 -4.88 7.27 18.49
C PHE A 93 -5.96 7.22 19.57
N VAL A 94 -6.05 6.08 20.25
CA VAL A 94 -6.94 5.87 21.41
C VAL A 94 -6.13 5.23 22.53
N THR A 95 -6.27 5.75 23.75
CA THR A 95 -5.66 5.18 24.97
C THR A 95 -6.48 5.53 26.21
N MET A 96 -6.58 4.63 27.18
CA MET A 96 -7.38 4.79 28.39
C MET A 96 -6.95 5.99 29.23
N PHE A 97 -7.93 6.69 29.79
CA PHE A 97 -7.78 7.55 30.95
C PHE A 97 -8.03 6.70 32.20
N VAL A 98 -7.01 6.49 33.04
CA VAL A 98 -7.17 5.69 34.26
C VAL A 98 -7.83 6.51 35.38
N GLN A 99 -8.51 5.87 36.35
CA GLN A 99 -9.40 6.50 37.37
C GLN A 99 -10.79 6.91 36.84
N SER A 100 -11.22 6.28 35.75
CA SER A 100 -12.58 6.32 35.25
C SER A 100 -13.07 4.91 34.94
N ASN A 101 -14.36 4.80 34.69
CA ASN A 101 -14.98 3.59 34.15
C ASN A 101 -14.61 3.41 32.69
N ASP A 102 -14.77 4.45 31.86
CA ASP A 102 -14.71 4.29 30.41
C ASP A 102 -14.24 5.57 29.67
N LEU A 103 -13.42 6.40 30.32
CA LEU A 103 -12.84 7.56 29.67
C LEU A 103 -11.57 7.19 28.89
N PHE A 104 -11.35 7.87 27.77
CA PHE A 104 -10.16 7.70 26.92
C PHE A 104 -9.66 9.00 26.32
N PHE A 105 -8.38 9.02 25.95
CA PHE A 105 -7.74 10.08 25.18
C PHE A 105 -7.76 9.77 23.70
N ALA A 106 -8.19 10.74 22.90
CA ALA A 106 -8.06 10.71 21.45
C ALA A 106 -8.14 12.13 20.86
N PRO A 107 -7.54 12.38 19.69
CA PRO A 107 -7.91 13.53 18.87
C PRO A 107 -9.40 13.50 18.49
N ASN A 108 -9.90 14.56 17.87
CA ASN A 108 -11.23 14.52 17.25
C ASN A 108 -11.29 13.54 16.07
N GLU A 109 -12.49 13.35 15.51
CA GLU A 109 -12.74 12.42 14.40
C GLU A 109 -11.86 12.72 13.17
N GLU A 110 -11.50 13.97 12.92
CA GLU A 110 -10.64 14.35 11.80
C GLU A 110 -9.16 13.94 12.00
N GLY A 111 -8.73 13.75 13.25
CA GLY A 111 -7.34 13.46 13.59
C GLY A 111 -6.41 14.69 13.52
N ILE A 112 -5.16 14.48 13.91
CA ILE A 112 -4.09 15.50 13.88
C ILE A 112 -3.47 15.53 12.48
N SER A 113 -3.52 16.68 11.79
CA SER A 113 -2.84 16.86 10.50
C SER A 113 -1.33 16.73 10.63
N LEU A 114 -0.74 15.87 9.80
CA LEU A 114 0.72 15.68 9.75
C LEU A 114 1.42 16.70 8.85
N TYR A 115 0.63 17.42 8.03
CA TYR A 115 1.10 18.44 7.10
C TYR A 115 0.21 19.69 7.18
N GLY A 116 0.83 20.86 7.02
CA GLY A 116 0.13 22.14 6.90
C GLY A 116 -0.48 22.36 5.52
N ASP A 117 -1.21 23.48 5.35
CA ASP A 117 -1.87 23.86 4.09
C ASP A 117 -0.88 24.07 2.92
N ASP A 118 0.39 24.30 3.22
CA ASP A 118 1.48 24.46 2.25
C ASP A 118 2.21 23.14 1.94
N ASN A 119 1.71 22.01 2.46
CA ASN A 119 2.32 20.68 2.42
C ASN A 119 3.67 20.58 3.14
N GLU A 120 4.00 21.51 4.05
CA GLU A 120 5.14 21.34 4.94
C GLU A 120 4.77 20.41 6.11
N PRO A 121 5.62 19.46 6.49
CA PRO A 121 5.35 18.55 7.60
C PRO A 121 5.39 19.30 8.94
N ILE A 122 4.49 18.94 9.87
CA ILE A 122 4.59 19.42 11.26
C ILE A 122 5.84 18.86 11.93
N GLY A 123 6.38 19.58 12.92
CA GLY A 123 7.56 19.12 13.64
C GLY A 123 8.86 19.03 12.82
N ALA A 124 8.93 19.66 11.63
CA ALA A 124 10.13 19.71 10.78
C ALA A 124 11.34 20.41 11.45
N ASN A 125 11.09 21.22 12.48
CA ASN A 125 12.11 21.97 13.21
C ASN A 125 12.30 21.46 14.66
N GLY A 126 11.98 20.18 14.89
CA GLY A 126 11.98 19.52 16.19
C GLY A 126 10.56 19.21 16.68
N PRO A 127 10.41 18.51 17.83
CA PRO A 127 9.11 18.06 18.30
C PRO A 127 8.11 19.20 18.48
N GLU A 128 6.99 19.10 17.78
CA GLU A 128 5.86 20.01 17.86
C GLU A 128 4.87 19.49 18.90
N ASP A 129 4.46 20.35 19.84
CA ASP A 129 3.49 20.02 20.88
C ASP A 129 2.07 20.14 20.31
N VAL A 130 1.36 19.01 20.24
CA VAL A 130 0.02 18.88 19.68
C VAL A 130 -1.01 18.49 20.74
N THR A 131 -0.65 18.66 22.03
CA THR A 131 -1.49 18.24 23.16
C THR A 131 -2.86 18.94 23.17
N ASP A 132 -2.95 20.15 22.64
CA ASP A 132 -4.19 20.92 22.53
C ASP A 132 -5.20 20.35 21.52
N GLN A 133 -4.77 19.39 20.69
CA GLN A 133 -5.63 18.64 19.76
C GLN A 133 -6.11 17.31 20.34
N VAL A 134 -5.66 16.93 21.54
CA VAL A 134 -6.08 15.69 22.21
C VAL A 134 -7.18 15.99 23.21
N LEU A 135 -8.27 15.24 23.13
CA LEU A 135 -9.48 15.42 23.91
C LEU A 135 -9.69 14.21 24.82
N ILE A 136 -10.52 14.40 25.84
CA ILE A 136 -11.00 13.32 26.70
C ILE A 136 -12.42 13.00 26.27
N TRP A 137 -12.66 11.72 26.08
CA TRP A 137 -13.92 11.16 25.64
C TRP A 137 -14.41 10.16 26.66
N ASP A 138 -15.72 9.99 26.70
CA ASP A 138 -16.44 8.95 27.41
C ASP A 138 -16.98 8.00 26.34
N SER A 139 -16.71 6.69 26.42
CA SER A 139 -17.21 5.75 25.41
C SER A 139 -18.71 5.47 25.53
N GLY A 140 -19.30 5.79 26.69
CA GLY A 140 -20.70 5.56 27.03
C GLY A 140 -21.01 4.08 27.25
N THR A 141 -20.03 3.26 27.61
CA THR A 141 -20.17 1.81 27.72
C THR A 141 -20.44 1.40 29.17
N GLU A 142 -19.86 2.10 30.15
CA GLU A 142 -20.11 1.87 31.58
C GLU A 142 -20.64 3.12 32.30
N VAL A 143 -21.51 2.91 33.29
CA VAL A 143 -22.01 3.98 34.16
C VAL A 143 -20.86 4.55 35.00
N ASN A 144 -20.59 5.83 34.79
CA ASN A 144 -19.59 6.58 35.56
C ASN A 144 -19.80 6.51 37.09
N GLU A 145 -18.83 5.91 37.79
CA GLU A 145 -18.74 5.94 39.24
C GLU A 145 -17.93 7.13 39.75
N ILE A 146 -18.01 7.40 41.06
CA ILE A 146 -17.14 8.38 41.72
C ILE A 146 -15.67 7.99 41.51
N THR A 147 -14.83 8.94 41.07
CA THR A 147 -13.41 8.69 40.78
C THR A 147 -12.66 8.02 41.94
N GLY A 148 -11.84 7.03 41.59
CA GLY A 148 -11.19 6.11 42.51
C GLY A 148 -12.09 4.97 43.00
N GLY A 149 -13.22 4.74 42.32
CA GLY A 149 -14.20 3.69 42.61
C GLY A 149 -13.63 2.27 42.46
N PRO A 150 -14.32 1.25 42.98
CA PRO A 150 -13.86 -0.14 42.90
C PRO A 150 -13.85 -0.70 41.47
N ASN A 151 -14.66 -0.12 40.59
CA ASN A 151 -14.85 -0.50 39.19
C ASN A 151 -14.03 0.38 38.24
N GLN A 152 -12.86 0.83 38.71
CA GLN A 152 -11.97 1.66 37.91
C GLN A 152 -10.55 1.11 38.05
N LYS A 153 -9.73 1.22 37.00
CA LYS A 153 -8.28 1.01 37.16
C LYS A 153 -7.72 2.21 37.96
N PRO A 154 -6.75 2.00 38.88
CA PRO A 154 -6.06 0.76 39.22
C PRO A 154 -6.64 0.01 40.45
N GLN A 155 -7.90 0.24 40.83
CA GLN A 155 -8.53 -0.41 41.99
C GLN A 155 -8.86 -1.88 41.69
N GLN A 156 -9.16 -2.19 40.44
CA GLN A 156 -9.32 -3.56 39.95
C GLN A 156 -7.96 -4.26 39.79
N GLU A 157 -8.00 -5.59 39.71
CA GLU A 157 -6.81 -6.36 39.29
C GLU A 157 -6.42 -5.99 37.86
N ALA A 158 -5.13 -6.11 37.54
CA ALA A 158 -4.59 -5.67 36.24
C ALA A 158 -5.24 -6.40 35.05
N ASP A 159 -5.63 -7.67 35.23
CA ASP A 159 -6.26 -8.56 34.25
C ASP A 159 -7.78 -8.70 34.41
N ALA A 160 -8.40 -7.93 35.31
CA ALA A 160 -9.85 -7.84 35.34
C ALA A 160 -10.34 -7.13 34.08
N GLU A 161 -11.45 -7.62 33.53
CA GLU A 161 -12.12 -7.11 32.32
C GLU A 161 -13.58 -6.82 32.65
N ASP A 162 -14.20 -5.84 32.00
CA ASP A 162 -15.66 -5.60 31.99
C ASP A 162 -16.21 -5.55 33.44
N GLN A 163 -15.91 -4.44 34.11
CA GLN A 163 -16.11 -4.28 35.55
C GLN A 163 -16.86 -3.00 35.83
N GLY A 164 -18.19 -3.04 35.76
CA GLY A 164 -19.05 -1.90 36.02
C GLY A 164 -20.52 -2.28 35.86
N GLU A 165 -21.41 -1.29 35.79
CA GLU A 165 -22.74 -1.50 35.23
C GLU A 165 -22.80 -0.84 33.85
N ASP A 166 -23.25 -1.57 32.83
CA ASP A 166 -23.36 -1.08 31.45
C ASP A 166 -24.29 0.16 31.36
N GLU A 167 -23.91 1.18 30.58
CA GLU A 167 -24.71 2.40 30.34
C GLU A 167 -25.49 2.37 29.00
N ASP A 168 -25.11 1.53 28.03
CA ASP A 168 -25.68 1.49 26.66
C ASP A 168 -25.76 2.89 26.01
N GLY A 169 -24.75 3.72 26.29
CA GLY A 169 -24.63 5.11 25.89
C GLY A 169 -24.01 5.31 24.51
N VAL A 170 -23.45 6.51 24.32
CA VAL A 170 -22.79 6.92 23.07
C VAL A 170 -21.51 7.67 23.38
N VAL A 171 -20.55 7.60 22.46
CA VAL A 171 -19.28 8.29 22.61
C VAL A 171 -19.52 9.80 22.72
N THR A 172 -19.08 10.39 23.82
CA THR A 172 -19.35 11.80 24.15
C THR A 172 -18.07 12.50 24.60
N GLN A 173 -17.83 13.71 24.08
CA GLN A 173 -16.68 14.49 24.52
C GLN A 173 -16.88 15.00 25.96
N ILE A 174 -15.88 14.82 26.83
CA ILE A 174 -15.84 15.50 28.12
C ILE A 174 -15.60 16.99 27.89
N THR A 175 -16.48 17.82 28.45
CA THR A 175 -16.39 19.28 28.38
C THR A 175 -16.59 19.88 29.76
N ALA A 176 -16.03 21.07 29.99
CA ALA A 176 -16.12 21.78 31.27
C ALA A 176 -15.55 21.03 32.49
N ASN A 177 -14.62 20.10 32.26
CA ASN A 177 -13.90 19.37 33.31
C ASN A 177 -14.81 18.55 34.24
N GLU A 178 -15.92 18.04 33.71
CA GLU A 178 -16.91 17.29 34.47
C GLU A 178 -17.49 16.15 33.62
N ASP A 179 -17.60 14.95 34.18
CA ASP A 179 -18.28 13.81 33.54
C ASP A 179 -19.80 13.80 33.81
N ALA A 180 -20.51 12.79 33.30
CA ALA A 180 -21.96 12.66 33.48
C ALA A 180 -22.38 12.43 34.95
N ALA A 181 -21.48 11.90 35.79
CA ALA A 181 -21.70 11.67 37.22
C ALA A 181 -21.38 12.90 38.09
N GLY A 182 -20.80 13.95 37.51
CA GLY A 182 -20.40 15.16 38.21
C GLY A 182 -19.00 15.08 38.84
N ASN A 183 -18.18 14.12 38.42
CA ASN A 183 -16.78 14.04 38.84
C ASN A 183 -15.96 15.10 38.14
N PHE A 184 -14.98 15.68 38.85
CA PHE A 184 -14.00 16.56 38.21
C PHE A 184 -13.02 15.76 37.36
N ILE A 185 -12.91 16.12 36.08
CA ILE A 185 -11.95 15.55 35.13
C ILE A 185 -10.91 16.63 34.75
N PRO A 186 -9.61 16.39 34.99
CA PRO A 186 -8.55 17.35 34.65
C PRO A 186 -8.45 17.61 33.14
N ASP A 187 -7.85 18.72 32.74
CA ASP A 187 -7.59 18.99 31.32
C ASP A 187 -6.61 17.94 30.75
N ALA A 188 -6.73 17.61 29.46
CA ALA A 188 -5.84 16.63 28.82
C ALA A 188 -4.35 16.96 29.01
N ASN A 189 -3.98 18.24 28.97
CA ASN A 189 -2.60 18.71 29.15
C ASN A 189 -2.09 18.65 30.61
N GLU A 190 -2.95 18.35 31.58
CA GLU A 190 -2.57 18.06 32.96
C GLU A 190 -2.25 16.57 33.17
N VAL A 191 -2.62 15.71 32.20
CA VAL A 191 -2.40 14.26 32.27
C VAL A 191 -1.38 13.79 31.24
N ILE A 192 -1.52 14.19 29.98
CA ILE A 192 -0.65 13.78 28.89
C ILE A 192 0.00 14.98 28.21
N LYS A 193 1.14 14.72 27.59
CA LYS A 193 1.76 15.59 26.59
C LYS A 193 2.01 14.77 25.32
N VAL A 194 1.54 15.27 24.18
CA VAL A 194 1.75 14.63 22.89
C VAL A 194 2.60 15.52 22.00
N THR A 195 3.69 14.96 21.48
CA THR A 195 4.55 15.65 20.51
C THR A 195 4.77 14.83 19.25
N ILE A 196 4.83 15.50 18.11
CA ILE A 196 5.13 14.91 16.81
C ILE A 196 6.38 15.59 16.24
N GLU A 197 7.36 14.80 15.81
CA GLU A 197 8.58 15.27 15.16
C GLU A 197 8.71 14.64 13.78
N ASN A 198 8.89 15.45 12.74
CA ASN A 198 9.29 14.94 11.44
C ASN A 198 10.80 14.65 11.48
N THR A 199 11.15 13.36 11.40
CA THR A 199 12.53 12.89 11.62
C THR A 199 13.29 12.58 10.33
N ALA A 200 12.55 12.36 9.25
CA ALA A 200 13.05 12.21 7.88
C ALA A 200 11.90 12.48 6.89
N ASP A 201 12.20 12.42 5.60
CA ASP A 201 11.20 12.56 4.53
C ASP A 201 10.05 11.57 4.76
N ALA A 202 8.83 12.11 4.83
CA ALA A 202 7.60 11.35 5.07
C ALA A 202 7.61 10.44 6.31
N LYS A 203 8.45 10.71 7.32
CA LYS A 203 8.58 9.89 8.53
C LYS A 203 8.48 10.71 9.80
N PHE A 204 7.58 10.31 10.69
CA PHE A 204 7.29 11.01 11.93
C PHE A 204 7.52 10.12 13.14
N ARG A 205 7.99 10.75 14.22
CA ARG A 205 8.06 10.17 15.55
C ARG A 205 6.96 10.78 16.39
N VAL A 206 6.13 9.92 16.98
CA VAL A 206 5.08 10.30 17.92
C VAL A 206 5.55 9.96 19.32
N ARG A 207 5.38 10.89 20.25
CA ARG A 207 5.65 10.68 21.67
C ARG A 207 4.44 11.07 22.50
N ILE A 208 3.99 10.16 23.36
CA ILE A 208 2.91 10.37 24.32
C ILE A 208 3.51 10.21 25.72
N GLU A 209 3.57 11.28 26.50
CA GLU A 209 4.17 11.31 27.84
C GLU A 209 3.10 11.53 28.90
N ASN A 210 3.15 10.78 30.00
CA ASN A 210 2.32 11.02 31.17
C ASN A 210 2.94 12.12 32.03
N VAL A 211 2.29 13.28 32.08
CA VAL A 211 2.70 14.46 32.87
C VAL A 211 1.90 14.62 34.16
N SER A 212 0.98 13.70 34.45
CA SER A 212 0.18 13.73 35.68
C SER A 212 1.04 13.61 36.93
N THR A 213 0.48 14.01 38.06
CA THR A 213 1.13 13.98 39.38
C THR A 213 0.16 13.40 40.40
N SER A 214 0.63 13.07 41.61
CA SER A 214 -0.22 12.54 42.69
C SER A 214 -1.36 13.48 43.14
N THR A 215 -1.46 14.68 42.59
CA THR A 215 -2.48 15.68 42.88
C THR A 215 -3.34 16.04 41.68
N THR A 216 -3.20 15.35 40.54
CA THR A 216 -3.88 15.71 39.28
C THR A 216 -5.38 15.46 39.34
N ILE A 217 -5.82 14.30 39.83
CA ILE A 217 -7.26 13.97 39.92
C ILE A 217 -7.71 13.74 41.37
N PRO A 218 -8.85 14.28 41.82
CA PRO A 218 -9.49 13.89 43.07
C PRO A 218 -9.97 12.44 43.03
N THR A 219 -9.88 11.70 44.14
CA THR A 219 -10.33 10.29 44.23
C THR A 219 -11.21 10.04 45.47
N PRO A 220 -12.33 10.77 45.64
CA PRO A 220 -13.08 10.77 46.90
C PRO A 220 -13.65 9.41 47.32
N ALA A 221 -13.76 8.44 46.42
CA ALA A 221 -14.07 7.05 46.78
C ALA A 221 -13.00 6.41 47.71
N LEU A 222 -11.75 6.87 47.64
CA LEU A 222 -10.64 6.46 48.51
C LEU A 222 -10.58 7.27 49.83
N GLY A 223 -11.38 8.32 49.96
CA GLY A 223 -11.53 9.14 51.17
C GLY A 223 -11.52 10.64 50.90
N ASP A 224 -12.09 11.41 51.83
CA ASP A 224 -12.23 12.87 51.72
C ASP A 224 -10.88 13.56 51.45
N GLY A 225 -10.82 14.33 50.36
CA GLY A 225 -9.65 15.14 49.99
C GLY A 225 -8.46 14.33 49.45
N THR A 226 -8.66 13.05 49.12
CA THR A 226 -7.64 12.25 48.44
C THR A 226 -7.53 12.62 46.96
N THR A 227 -6.32 12.46 46.43
CA THR A 227 -5.94 12.74 45.05
C THR A 227 -4.99 11.66 44.54
N ALA A 228 -4.93 11.49 43.23
CA ALA A 228 -4.03 10.55 42.57
C ALA A 228 -3.41 11.13 41.29
N ALA A 229 -2.42 10.40 40.78
CA ALA A 229 -1.99 10.51 39.40
C ALA A 229 -2.96 9.74 38.48
N VAL A 230 -2.87 10.03 37.19
CA VAL A 230 -3.67 9.40 36.14
C VAL A 230 -2.71 8.60 35.26
N PRO A 231 -2.54 7.28 35.49
CA PRO A 231 -1.84 6.42 34.54
C PRO A 231 -2.51 6.43 33.16
N VAL A 232 -1.79 6.00 32.12
CA VAL A 232 -2.29 5.93 30.74
C VAL A 232 -2.01 4.54 30.21
N SER A 233 -3.02 3.84 29.69
CA SER A 233 -2.86 2.47 29.20
C SER A 233 -2.00 2.39 27.93
N PRO A 234 -1.67 1.19 27.45
CA PRO A 234 -1.39 0.96 26.03
C PRO A 234 -2.54 1.40 25.12
N GLY A 235 -2.26 1.56 23.82
CA GLY A 235 -3.27 2.01 22.87
C GLY A 235 -3.00 1.64 21.41
N VAL A 236 -3.90 2.10 20.54
CA VAL A 236 -3.88 1.85 19.09
C VAL A 236 -3.76 3.19 18.36
N TYR A 237 -2.99 3.22 17.27
CA TYR A 237 -2.89 4.37 16.38
C TYR A 237 -3.26 4.02 14.94
N ALA A 238 -3.70 5.02 14.18
CA ALA A 238 -3.98 4.94 12.77
C ALA A 238 -3.49 6.19 12.04
N VAL A 239 -2.81 5.98 10.91
CA VAL A 239 -2.59 6.99 9.88
C VAL A 239 -3.66 6.81 8.82
N HIS A 240 -4.41 7.87 8.56
CA HIS A 240 -5.60 7.83 7.72
C HIS A 240 -5.76 9.16 6.97
N THR A 241 -6.71 9.17 6.04
CA THR A 241 -7.11 10.40 5.32
C THR A 241 -8.62 10.65 5.40
N MET A 242 -9.38 9.67 5.88
CA MET A 242 -10.81 9.77 6.11
C MET A 242 -11.06 9.87 7.62
N ALA A 243 -12.00 10.72 8.01
CA ALA A 243 -12.36 10.92 9.42
C ALA A 243 -12.88 9.65 10.10
N ALA A 244 -12.87 9.69 11.43
CA ALA A 244 -13.40 8.71 12.36
C ALA A 244 -12.78 7.30 12.21
N PRO A 245 -11.45 7.12 12.35
CA PRO A 245 -10.85 5.79 12.24
C PRO A 245 -11.35 4.81 13.32
N PHE A 246 -11.66 5.29 14.53
CA PHE A 246 -11.94 4.44 15.69
C PHE A 246 -13.35 4.58 16.27
N PHE A 247 -13.93 5.78 16.25
CA PHE A 247 -15.23 6.07 16.85
C PHE A 247 -15.90 7.22 16.11
N VAL A 248 -17.21 7.39 16.37
CA VAL A 248 -18.01 8.52 15.89
C VAL A 248 -18.71 9.19 17.08
N GLU A 249 -18.61 10.51 17.20
CA GLU A 249 -19.26 11.24 18.30
C GLU A 249 -20.79 11.10 18.22
N GLY A 250 -21.41 10.74 19.34
CA GLY A 250 -22.86 10.55 19.43
C GLY A 250 -23.37 9.21 18.87
N GLU A 251 -22.48 8.29 18.50
CA GLU A 251 -22.79 6.90 18.18
C GLU A 251 -22.27 5.95 19.28
N ALA A 252 -22.81 4.74 19.35
CA ALA A 252 -22.28 3.71 20.26
C ALA A 252 -20.84 3.35 19.85
N ALA A 253 -19.96 3.06 20.81
CA ALA A 253 -18.57 2.69 20.53
C ALA A 253 -18.47 1.46 19.60
N ALA A 254 -19.32 0.45 19.85
CA ALA A 254 -19.40 -0.77 19.07
C ALA A 254 -19.71 -0.51 17.58
N ASN A 255 -18.89 -1.08 16.70
CA ASN A 255 -18.98 -1.02 15.23
C ASN A 255 -18.85 0.40 14.64
N ALA A 256 -18.45 1.41 15.43
CA ALA A 256 -18.25 2.76 14.95
C ALA A 256 -16.92 2.93 14.20
N GLY A 257 -16.83 4.04 13.47
CA GLY A 257 -15.64 4.43 12.73
C GLY A 257 -15.25 3.51 11.58
N LEU A 258 -14.08 3.75 11.01
CA LEU A 258 -13.57 3.02 9.84
C LEU A 258 -13.04 1.63 10.16
N ALA A 259 -12.53 1.43 11.37
CA ALA A 259 -12.13 0.11 11.86
C ALA A 259 -13.34 -0.82 12.00
N ALA A 260 -14.51 -0.26 12.36
CA ALA A 260 -15.76 -1.00 12.58
C ALA A 260 -15.58 -2.21 13.52
N SER A 261 -14.77 -2.02 14.57
CA SER A 261 -14.49 -3.02 15.60
C SER A 261 -15.76 -3.41 16.34
N ALA A 262 -15.96 -4.70 16.63
CA ALA A 262 -17.18 -5.17 17.30
C ALA A 262 -17.38 -4.49 18.67
N GLU A 263 -16.30 -4.42 19.46
CA GLU A 263 -16.27 -3.77 20.79
C GLU A 263 -15.87 -2.28 20.69
N GLY A 264 -15.53 -1.79 19.49
CA GLY A 264 -15.12 -0.40 19.32
C GLY A 264 -13.88 -0.04 20.16
N VAL A 265 -14.00 1.04 20.94
CA VAL A 265 -12.97 1.52 21.86
C VAL A 265 -13.15 1.02 23.30
N GLU A 266 -14.18 0.23 23.59
CA GLU A 266 -14.61 -0.23 24.92
C GLU A 266 -13.48 -0.89 25.71
N ASP A 267 -12.89 -1.98 25.18
CA ASP A 267 -11.76 -2.69 25.83
C ASP A 267 -10.59 -1.75 26.20
N ILE A 268 -10.35 -0.69 25.42
CA ILE A 268 -9.32 0.29 25.75
C ILE A 268 -9.81 1.26 26.81
N ALA A 269 -11.02 1.78 26.67
CA ALA A 269 -11.59 2.78 27.57
C ALA A 269 -11.80 2.24 28.98
N GLU A 270 -12.12 0.95 29.13
CA GLU A 270 -12.43 0.30 30.41
C GLU A 270 -11.24 -0.40 31.03
N ASP A 271 -10.51 -1.17 30.21
CA ASP A 271 -9.47 -2.07 30.72
C ASP A 271 -8.05 -1.69 30.28
N GLY A 272 -7.94 -0.79 29.31
CA GLY A 272 -6.66 -0.43 28.70
C GLY A 272 -6.09 -1.54 27.81
N PHE A 273 -6.96 -2.37 27.22
CA PHE A 273 -6.59 -3.53 26.40
C PHE A 273 -6.74 -3.24 24.91
N PRO A 274 -5.64 -2.97 24.17
CA PRO A 274 -5.73 -2.51 22.80
C PRO A 274 -5.89 -3.62 21.76
N MET A 275 -5.83 -4.90 22.14
CA MET A 275 -5.63 -6.00 21.19
C MET A 275 -6.82 -6.23 20.26
N ALA A 276 -8.06 -6.15 20.76
CA ALA A 276 -9.25 -6.33 19.93
C ALA A 276 -9.34 -5.24 18.86
N LEU A 277 -9.29 -3.97 19.29
CA LEU A 277 -9.30 -2.84 18.36
C LEU A 277 -8.11 -2.87 17.40
N ALA A 278 -6.91 -3.25 17.85
CA ALA A 278 -5.74 -3.35 17.01
C ALA A 278 -5.92 -4.36 15.87
N GLN A 279 -6.49 -5.53 16.16
CA GLN A 279 -6.73 -6.58 15.17
C GLN A 279 -7.71 -6.11 14.08
N ASP A 280 -8.81 -5.46 14.47
CA ASP A 280 -9.80 -4.96 13.51
C ASP A 280 -9.28 -3.76 12.73
N THR A 281 -8.48 -2.90 13.37
CA THR A 281 -7.78 -1.79 12.70
C THR A 281 -6.77 -2.31 11.68
N GLU A 282 -6.00 -3.36 12.00
CA GLU A 282 -5.09 -4.02 11.06
C GLU A 282 -5.85 -4.58 9.85
N ALA A 283 -7.00 -5.24 10.08
CA ALA A 283 -7.86 -5.74 9.01
C ALA A 283 -8.46 -4.63 8.13
N ALA A 284 -8.65 -3.42 8.67
CA ALA A 284 -9.07 -2.22 7.97
C ALA A 284 -7.90 -1.41 7.38
N THR A 285 -6.66 -1.85 7.55
CA THR A 285 -5.45 -1.19 7.04
C THR A 285 -5.01 -1.77 5.71
N GLY A 286 -4.61 -0.90 4.77
CA GLY A 286 -4.03 -1.34 3.51
C GLY A 286 -3.75 -0.21 2.53
N LEU A 287 -2.83 -0.47 1.61
CA LEU A 287 -2.44 0.47 0.59
C LEU A 287 -3.33 0.37 -0.65
N ILE A 288 -3.95 1.48 -1.04
CA ILE A 288 -4.61 1.59 -2.34
C ILE A 288 -3.54 1.81 -3.41
N VAL A 289 -3.44 0.87 -4.36
CA VAL A 289 -2.46 0.90 -5.45
C VAL A 289 -3.16 1.06 -6.80
N PRO A 290 -3.19 2.26 -7.39
CA PRO A 290 -3.52 2.43 -8.81
C PRO A 290 -2.47 1.77 -9.71
N LEU A 291 -2.83 1.41 -10.94
CA LEU A 291 -1.88 0.92 -11.95
C LEU A 291 -1.74 1.95 -13.08
N SER A 292 -0.52 2.21 -13.53
CA SER A 292 -0.27 3.19 -14.59
C SER A 292 -0.60 2.66 -15.98
N PRO A 293 -0.68 3.56 -16.99
CA PRO A 293 -0.40 3.17 -18.36
C PRO A 293 0.89 2.36 -18.47
N GLY A 294 0.93 1.41 -19.40
CA GLY A 294 2.08 0.54 -19.58
C GLY A 294 2.31 0.16 -21.03
N ALA A 295 3.28 -0.72 -21.25
CA ALA A 295 3.67 -1.20 -22.56
C ALA A 295 3.63 -2.72 -22.61
N TRP A 296 3.39 -3.26 -23.80
CA TRP A 296 3.50 -4.68 -24.09
C TRP A 296 4.31 -4.92 -25.38
N ALA A 297 4.93 -6.09 -25.46
CA ALA A 297 5.71 -6.55 -26.60
C ALA A 297 5.34 -7.99 -26.96
N LEU A 298 5.07 -8.21 -28.24
CA LEU A 298 5.06 -9.53 -28.86
C LEU A 298 6.44 -9.77 -29.46
N HIS A 299 7.09 -10.85 -29.06
CA HIS A 299 8.47 -11.11 -29.42
C HIS A 299 8.74 -12.61 -29.61
N ASP A 300 9.86 -12.91 -30.26
CA ASP A 300 10.31 -14.28 -30.49
C ASP A 300 10.66 -14.96 -29.16
N GLN A 301 10.45 -16.27 -29.10
CA GLN A 301 10.93 -17.09 -28.00
C GLN A 301 12.45 -16.92 -27.80
N GLY A 302 12.86 -16.66 -26.56
CA GLY A 302 14.27 -16.44 -26.19
C GLY A 302 14.70 -14.97 -26.18
N THR A 303 13.90 -14.07 -26.72
CA THR A 303 14.08 -12.62 -26.55
C THR A 303 13.62 -12.20 -25.15
N ARG A 304 14.35 -11.28 -24.52
CA ARG A 304 14.01 -10.64 -23.23
C ARG A 304 13.96 -9.12 -23.44
N PRO A 305 12.86 -8.59 -23.99
CA PRO A 305 12.92 -7.28 -24.62
C PRO A 305 12.83 -6.11 -23.63
N LEU A 306 12.21 -6.32 -22.45
CA LEU A 306 11.95 -5.26 -21.47
C LEU A 306 13.08 -5.11 -20.44
N TYR A 307 13.53 -6.20 -19.83
CA TYR A 307 14.54 -6.16 -18.76
C TYR A 307 15.26 -7.50 -18.57
N GLN A 308 16.29 -7.50 -17.73
CA GLN A 308 16.97 -8.68 -17.23
C GLN A 308 17.22 -8.55 -15.72
N ILE A 309 16.85 -9.56 -14.94
CA ILE A 309 17.11 -9.58 -13.49
C ILE A 309 18.62 -9.63 -13.23
N ASN A 310 19.07 -8.87 -12.23
CA ASN A 310 20.47 -8.68 -11.82
C ASN A 310 21.35 -7.98 -12.86
N GLU A 311 20.74 -7.25 -13.78
CA GLU A 311 21.43 -6.37 -14.72
C GLU A 311 20.77 -4.98 -14.64
N PRO A 312 21.49 -3.91 -15.01
CA PRO A 312 20.88 -2.59 -15.10
C PRO A 312 19.75 -2.52 -16.12
N ASP A 313 18.85 -1.56 -15.92
CA ASP A 313 17.87 -1.20 -16.95
C ASP A 313 18.59 -0.98 -18.29
N PHE A 314 17.92 -1.37 -19.38
CA PHE A 314 18.46 -1.21 -20.72
C PHE A 314 18.56 0.26 -21.15
N ALA A 315 18.06 1.20 -20.34
CA ALA A 315 17.93 2.62 -20.65
C ALA A 315 17.11 2.83 -21.93
N GLU A 316 16.13 1.95 -22.15
CA GLU A 316 15.24 1.95 -23.31
C GLU A 316 13.84 2.48 -22.95
N GLY A 317 13.64 2.96 -21.71
CA GLY A 317 12.42 3.64 -21.26
C GLY A 317 11.54 2.83 -20.29
N LEU A 318 12.04 1.74 -19.72
CA LEU A 318 11.33 1.01 -18.64
C LEU A 318 11.27 1.84 -17.36
N GLU A 319 12.36 2.54 -17.02
CA GLU A 319 12.43 3.59 -15.98
C GLU A 319 11.23 4.54 -16.07
N GLY A 320 10.99 5.13 -17.25
CA GLY A 320 9.86 6.04 -17.45
C GLY A 320 8.48 5.41 -17.24
N ILE A 321 8.34 4.08 -17.33
CA ILE A 321 7.11 3.39 -16.89
C ILE A 321 7.11 3.26 -15.38
N ALA A 322 8.21 2.81 -14.78
CA ALA A 322 8.29 2.42 -13.38
C ALA A 322 8.28 3.62 -12.40
N GLU A 323 8.72 4.80 -12.85
CA GLU A 323 8.70 6.04 -12.06
C GLU A 323 7.50 6.94 -12.41
N ASP A 324 7.18 7.05 -13.70
CA ASP A 324 6.27 8.09 -14.19
C ASP A 324 5.01 7.56 -14.90
N GLY A 325 4.92 6.25 -15.15
CA GLY A 325 3.83 5.68 -15.93
C GLY A 325 3.78 6.15 -17.38
N THR A 326 4.93 6.44 -18.00
CA THR A 326 5.07 7.00 -19.36
C THR A 326 5.60 5.97 -20.38
N PRO A 327 4.73 5.16 -21.01
CA PRO A 327 5.17 4.00 -21.80
C PRO A 327 5.75 4.31 -23.18
N MET A 328 5.62 5.52 -23.70
CA MET A 328 5.84 5.79 -25.13
C MET A 328 7.32 5.71 -25.55
N THR A 329 8.25 6.00 -24.64
CA THR A 329 9.69 5.83 -24.89
C THR A 329 10.01 4.35 -25.08
N LEU A 330 9.55 3.49 -24.15
CA LEU A 330 9.73 2.04 -24.26
C LEU A 330 9.07 1.46 -25.50
N VAL A 331 7.85 1.86 -25.82
CA VAL A 331 7.16 1.42 -27.04
C VAL A 331 7.97 1.76 -28.30
N SER A 332 8.60 2.93 -28.35
CA SER A 332 9.41 3.35 -29.50
C SER A 332 10.69 2.53 -29.63
N ALA A 333 11.36 2.24 -28.51
CA ALA A 333 12.55 1.39 -28.47
C ALA A 333 12.21 -0.05 -28.90
N LEU A 334 11.15 -0.63 -28.32
CA LEU A 334 10.71 -1.99 -28.61
C LEU A 334 10.33 -2.22 -30.08
N ASN A 335 9.65 -1.26 -30.73
CA ASN A 335 9.32 -1.37 -32.15
C ASN A 335 10.54 -1.34 -33.09
N SER A 336 11.71 -0.97 -32.56
CA SER A 336 12.99 -0.97 -33.30
C SER A 336 13.91 -2.12 -32.87
N LYS A 337 13.49 -2.97 -31.94
CA LYS A 337 14.33 -3.97 -31.28
C LYS A 337 14.29 -5.30 -32.03
N ASP A 338 15.46 -5.88 -32.27
CA ASP A 338 15.58 -7.20 -32.89
C ASP A 338 14.82 -8.25 -32.07
N GLY A 339 14.08 -9.12 -32.75
CA GLY A 339 13.27 -10.17 -32.13
C GLY A 339 11.94 -9.68 -31.53
N VAL A 340 11.59 -8.38 -31.63
CA VAL A 340 10.26 -7.87 -31.31
C VAL A 340 9.45 -7.71 -32.59
N THR A 341 8.30 -8.38 -32.65
CA THR A 341 7.39 -8.31 -33.81
C THR A 341 6.46 -7.11 -33.72
N MET A 342 5.97 -6.79 -32.52
CA MET A 342 5.03 -5.70 -32.29
C MET A 342 5.14 -5.20 -30.86
N ALA A 343 5.07 -3.88 -30.67
CA ALA A 343 4.92 -3.29 -29.35
C ALA A 343 3.94 -2.11 -29.37
N ALA A 344 3.14 -1.97 -28.32
CA ALA A 344 2.23 -0.85 -28.16
C ALA A 344 2.01 -0.52 -26.68
N ALA A 345 1.43 0.65 -26.44
CA ALA A 345 0.98 1.04 -25.10
C ALA A 345 -0.41 0.47 -24.83
N PHE A 346 -0.68 0.09 -23.59
CA PHE A 346 -2.04 0.06 -23.03
C PHE A 346 -2.14 1.25 -22.07
N ASN A 347 -2.97 2.23 -22.40
CA ASN A 347 -2.99 3.49 -21.65
C ASN A 347 -4.37 4.07 -21.39
N THR A 348 -5.41 3.56 -22.06
CA THR A 348 -6.77 4.08 -21.96
C THR A 348 -7.63 3.03 -21.26
N PRO A 349 -8.17 3.31 -20.06
CA PRO A 349 -9.05 2.39 -19.35
C PRO A 349 -10.26 2.00 -20.20
N VAL A 350 -10.77 0.78 -20.00
CA VAL A 350 -12.01 0.32 -20.63
C VAL A 350 -13.15 1.27 -20.27
N GLY A 351 -13.82 1.82 -21.29
CA GLY A 351 -14.90 2.79 -21.12
C GLY A 351 -14.45 4.26 -21.02
N ALA A 352 -13.14 4.54 -20.93
CA ALA A 352 -12.60 5.89 -20.99
C ALA A 352 -12.35 6.37 -22.42
N SER A 353 -12.22 7.69 -22.59
CA SER A 353 -11.95 8.35 -23.88
C SER A 353 -10.53 8.94 -23.98
N SER A 354 -9.75 8.89 -22.90
CA SER A 354 -8.40 9.44 -22.83
C SER A 354 -7.47 8.53 -22.01
N PRO A 355 -6.16 8.59 -22.25
CA PRO A 355 -5.19 7.87 -21.43
C PRO A 355 -5.25 8.27 -19.95
N GLY A 356 -4.93 7.32 -19.06
CA GLY A 356 -4.86 7.54 -17.62
C GLY A 356 -4.68 6.22 -16.84
N PRO A 357 -4.32 6.30 -15.55
CA PRO A 357 -4.18 5.13 -14.68
C PRO A 357 -5.53 4.41 -14.48
N ILE A 358 -5.48 3.14 -14.10
CA ILE A 358 -6.65 2.39 -13.61
C ILE A 358 -6.64 2.32 -12.08
N THR A 359 -7.73 2.77 -11.48
CA THR A 359 -8.03 2.62 -10.05
C THR A 359 -8.73 1.27 -9.80
N PRO A 360 -8.91 0.86 -8.53
CA PRO A 360 -9.56 -0.40 -8.18
C PRO A 360 -10.88 -0.64 -8.93
N GLY A 361 -11.06 -1.84 -9.48
CA GLY A 361 -12.22 -2.26 -10.27
C GLY A 361 -12.18 -1.85 -11.75
N ASN A 362 -11.20 -1.06 -12.19
CA ASN A 362 -11.03 -0.69 -13.59
C ASN A 362 -9.99 -1.58 -14.31
N SER A 363 -9.99 -1.54 -15.64
CA SER A 363 -9.11 -2.39 -16.45
C SER A 363 -8.60 -1.71 -17.71
N TYR A 364 -7.48 -2.22 -18.23
CA TYR A 364 -7.05 -2.05 -19.61
C TYR A 364 -7.41 -3.28 -20.44
N GLN A 365 -7.64 -3.09 -21.74
CA GLN A 365 -7.82 -4.19 -22.69
C GLN A 365 -7.18 -3.86 -24.03
N PHE A 366 -6.50 -4.85 -24.62
CA PHE A 366 -5.93 -4.75 -25.95
C PHE A 366 -5.97 -6.10 -26.67
N THR A 367 -5.87 -6.07 -28.00
CA THR A 367 -5.88 -7.25 -28.85
C THR A 367 -4.70 -7.26 -29.81
N PHE A 368 -4.22 -8.46 -30.14
CA PHE A 368 -3.18 -8.67 -31.14
C PHE A 368 -3.28 -10.07 -31.74
N THR A 369 -2.62 -10.29 -32.87
CA THR A 369 -2.47 -11.62 -33.48
C THR A 369 -1.04 -12.12 -33.23
N ALA A 370 -0.89 -13.40 -32.90
CA ALA A 370 0.40 -14.04 -32.73
C ALA A 370 0.46 -15.42 -33.38
N SER A 371 1.67 -15.81 -33.78
CA SER A 371 2.05 -17.14 -34.25
C SER A 371 2.64 -17.99 -33.12
N GLU A 372 2.57 -19.31 -33.27
CA GLU A 372 3.31 -20.25 -32.43
C GLU A 372 4.81 -19.94 -32.40
N GLY A 373 5.40 -19.97 -31.21
CA GLY A 373 6.79 -19.57 -30.98
C GLY A 373 6.97 -18.12 -30.51
N GLN A 374 5.89 -17.34 -30.42
CA GLN A 374 5.93 -15.99 -29.86
C GLN A 374 5.53 -15.93 -28.38
N ASN A 375 6.12 -14.98 -27.67
CA ASN A 375 5.87 -14.67 -26.28
C ASN A 375 5.31 -13.25 -26.12
N LEU A 376 4.54 -13.05 -25.05
CA LEU A 376 4.04 -11.76 -24.60
C LEU A 376 4.81 -11.29 -23.37
N SER A 377 5.39 -10.09 -23.45
CA SER A 377 5.90 -9.35 -22.30
C SER A 377 5.10 -8.07 -22.07
N LEU A 378 4.99 -7.62 -20.82
CA LEU A 378 4.36 -6.35 -20.46
C LEU A 378 4.98 -5.76 -19.20
N ALA A 379 4.83 -4.45 -19.02
CA ALA A 379 5.16 -3.72 -17.80
C ALA A 379 4.14 -2.61 -17.51
N THR A 380 3.76 -2.45 -16.24
CA THR A 380 2.93 -1.35 -15.71
C THR A 380 3.43 -0.98 -14.31
N MET A 381 3.39 0.30 -13.95
CA MET A 381 3.91 0.79 -12.67
C MET A 381 3.07 0.31 -11.50
N PHE A 382 3.75 0.04 -10.39
CA PHE A 382 3.16 0.11 -9.06
C PHE A 382 3.18 1.59 -8.63
N ILE A 383 2.05 2.30 -8.73
CA ILE A 383 2.04 3.77 -8.59
C ILE A 383 2.54 4.28 -7.23
N GLN A 384 2.49 3.44 -6.19
CA GLN A 384 2.84 3.81 -4.83
C GLN A 384 4.31 3.51 -4.47
N SER A 385 5.21 3.46 -5.45
CA SER A 385 6.66 3.30 -5.27
C SER A 385 7.42 4.37 -6.03
N ASN A 386 8.72 4.44 -5.79
CA ASN A 386 9.65 5.27 -6.54
C ASN A 386 9.81 4.71 -7.96
N ASP A 387 10.09 3.40 -8.10
CA ASP A 387 10.47 2.83 -9.40
C ASP A 387 10.08 1.34 -9.58
N TRP A 388 9.01 0.89 -8.93
CA TRP A 388 8.54 -0.49 -9.04
C TRP A 388 7.52 -0.69 -10.16
N PHE A 389 7.53 -1.88 -10.75
CA PHE A 389 6.65 -2.27 -11.85
C PHE A 389 6.22 -3.73 -11.78
N TYR A 390 5.01 -3.99 -12.25
CA TYR A 390 4.49 -5.33 -12.48
C TYR A 390 4.85 -5.82 -13.87
N ALA A 391 5.41 -7.03 -13.95
CA ALA A 391 5.70 -7.70 -15.21
C ALA A 391 5.61 -9.22 -15.08
N PHE A 392 5.56 -9.91 -16.23
CA PHE A 392 5.96 -11.31 -16.29
C PHE A 392 7.47 -11.45 -16.08
N LYS A 393 7.98 -12.68 -15.99
CA LYS A 393 9.43 -12.96 -16.04
C LYS A 393 10.08 -12.36 -17.30
N PRO A 394 11.41 -12.16 -17.33
CA PRO A 394 12.10 -11.57 -18.48
C PRO A 394 11.78 -12.21 -19.84
N GLU A 395 11.53 -13.52 -19.86
CA GLU A 395 11.17 -14.26 -21.07
C GLU A 395 9.73 -14.03 -21.57
N GLY A 396 8.87 -13.37 -20.79
CA GLY A 396 7.44 -13.24 -21.07
C GLY A 396 6.65 -14.56 -20.92
N ILE A 397 5.41 -14.56 -21.38
CA ILE A 397 4.52 -15.72 -21.43
C ILE A 397 4.47 -16.28 -22.84
N ALA A 398 4.74 -17.58 -23.01
CA ALA A 398 4.52 -18.27 -24.27
C ALA A 398 3.03 -18.31 -24.62
N LEU A 399 2.67 -17.89 -25.84
CA LEU A 399 1.27 -17.75 -26.26
C LEU A 399 0.65 -19.06 -26.77
N PHE A 400 1.48 -20.08 -26.99
CA PHE A 400 1.06 -21.40 -27.45
C PHE A 400 1.72 -22.49 -26.61
N GLU A 401 0.98 -23.56 -26.35
CA GLU A 401 1.47 -24.78 -25.71
C GLU A 401 1.12 -25.97 -26.60
N ASN A 402 2.15 -26.67 -27.12
CA ASN A 402 1.99 -27.81 -28.02
C ASN A 402 1.06 -27.53 -29.22
N GLY A 403 1.28 -26.40 -29.92
CA GLY A 403 0.45 -25.99 -31.06
C GLY A 403 -0.92 -25.40 -30.71
N THR A 404 -1.29 -25.32 -29.43
CA THR A 404 -2.59 -24.79 -29.00
C THR A 404 -2.43 -23.41 -28.36
N ALA A 405 -3.19 -22.42 -28.83
CA ALA A 405 -3.20 -21.08 -28.24
C ALA A 405 -3.68 -21.13 -26.77
N ILE A 406 -2.98 -20.42 -25.89
CA ILE A 406 -3.32 -20.41 -24.46
C ILE A 406 -4.52 -19.50 -24.18
N SER A 407 -5.26 -19.81 -23.13
CA SER A 407 -6.28 -18.95 -22.55
C SER A 407 -6.29 -19.07 -21.02
N GLY A 408 -7.00 -18.16 -20.37
CA GLY A 408 -7.27 -18.15 -18.93
C GLY A 408 -6.45 -17.14 -18.15
N ASP A 409 -6.58 -17.25 -16.82
CA ASP A 409 -5.89 -16.43 -15.83
C ASP A 409 -4.37 -16.67 -15.86
N LYS A 410 -3.60 -15.59 -15.85
CA LYS A 410 -2.12 -15.55 -15.82
C LYS A 410 -1.58 -14.75 -14.64
N THR A 411 -2.42 -14.40 -13.68
CA THR A 411 -2.07 -13.57 -12.52
C THR A 411 -0.91 -14.12 -11.72
N SER A 412 -0.83 -15.43 -11.52
CA SER A 412 0.28 -16.07 -10.79
C SER A 412 1.64 -16.01 -11.48
N GLN A 413 1.69 -15.49 -12.72
CA GLN A 413 2.93 -15.28 -13.48
C GLN A 413 3.37 -13.81 -13.46
N VAL A 414 2.61 -12.94 -12.80
CA VAL A 414 2.94 -11.53 -12.61
C VAL A 414 3.72 -11.38 -11.30
N PHE A 415 4.80 -10.63 -11.37
CA PHE A 415 5.69 -10.35 -10.25
C PHE A 415 5.91 -8.84 -10.16
N LEU A 416 6.21 -8.38 -8.96
CA LEU A 416 6.62 -7.01 -8.69
C LEU A 416 8.15 -6.94 -8.76
N TYR A 417 8.65 -6.00 -9.54
CA TYR A 417 10.06 -5.73 -9.70
C TYR A 417 10.33 -4.27 -9.39
N ASP A 418 11.57 -4.01 -9.05
CA ASP A 418 12.16 -2.70 -8.85
C ASP A 418 13.20 -2.55 -9.95
N VAL A 419 13.14 -1.44 -10.68
CA VAL A 419 13.99 -1.22 -11.86
C VAL A 419 15.41 -0.78 -11.48
N GLY A 420 15.59 -0.27 -10.24
CA GLY A 420 16.87 0.10 -9.66
C GLY A 420 17.36 1.47 -10.11
N THR A 421 16.47 2.42 -10.36
CA THR A 421 16.84 3.78 -10.78
C THR A 421 16.77 4.78 -9.63
N GLU A 422 15.85 4.61 -8.69
CA GLU A 422 15.68 5.49 -7.53
C GLU A 422 15.71 4.74 -6.19
N ILE A 423 16.14 5.40 -5.10
CA ILE A 423 16.10 4.81 -3.77
C ILE A 423 14.64 4.64 -3.33
N ASP A 424 14.32 3.43 -2.86
CA ASP A 424 13.03 3.11 -2.27
C ASP A 424 12.70 3.95 -1.04
N GLU A 425 11.56 4.65 -1.09
CA GLU A 425 10.88 5.22 0.06
C GLU A 425 9.70 4.34 0.48
N TYR A 426 9.10 4.64 1.65
CA TYR A 426 7.95 3.88 2.15
C TYR A 426 6.78 3.94 1.14
N PRO A 427 6.24 2.79 0.68
CA PRO A 427 5.20 2.77 -0.33
C PRO A 427 3.96 3.58 0.07
N GLY A 428 3.53 4.51 -0.78
CA GLY A 428 2.38 5.37 -0.53
C GLY A 428 2.63 6.62 0.31
N ALA A 429 3.82 6.78 0.89
CA ALA A 429 4.21 7.95 1.66
C ALA A 429 5.36 8.75 1.02
N GLY A 430 6.28 8.07 0.32
CA GLY A 430 7.49 8.66 -0.24
C GLY A 430 7.27 9.91 -1.09
N LEU A 431 8.14 10.91 -0.92
CA LEU A 431 8.03 12.22 -1.54
C LEU A 431 8.50 12.24 -2.99
N PHE A 432 9.19 11.19 -3.45
CA PHE A 432 9.67 11.00 -4.82
C PHE A 432 8.87 9.93 -5.58
N GLN A 433 7.72 9.52 -5.06
CA GLN A 433 6.78 8.64 -5.77
C GLN A 433 5.86 9.48 -6.66
N VAL A 434 5.39 8.93 -7.80
CA VAL A 434 4.70 9.71 -8.87
C VAL A 434 3.57 10.64 -8.39
N ILE A 435 2.85 10.29 -7.32
CA ILE A 435 1.74 11.08 -6.76
C ILE A 435 2.24 12.34 -6.04
N ARG A 436 3.44 12.29 -5.45
CA ARG A 436 4.01 13.30 -4.55
C ARG A 436 5.28 13.96 -5.10
N GLN A 437 5.88 13.38 -6.13
CA GLN A 437 7.14 13.86 -6.69
C GLN A 437 7.05 15.30 -7.24
N PRO A 438 8.09 16.13 -7.05
CA PRO A 438 8.10 17.51 -7.50
C PRO A 438 8.17 17.66 -9.04
N SER A 439 8.74 16.67 -9.74
CA SER A 439 8.84 16.63 -11.19
C SER A 439 9.02 15.18 -11.67
N LEU A 440 8.89 14.94 -12.97
CA LEU A 440 9.25 13.64 -13.56
C LEU A 440 10.72 13.31 -13.31
N ASN A 441 11.03 12.04 -13.08
CA ASN A 441 12.39 11.54 -12.81
C ASN A 441 13.07 12.38 -11.73
N SER A 442 12.56 12.26 -10.51
CA SER A 442 13.07 13.01 -9.39
C SER A 442 13.17 12.09 -8.19
N GLY A 443 14.38 11.98 -7.67
CA GLY A 443 14.70 11.13 -6.55
C GLY A 443 16.22 10.98 -6.48
N PRO A 444 16.76 10.53 -5.35
CA PRO A 444 18.16 10.14 -5.29
C PRO A 444 18.37 8.80 -6.02
N ASP A 445 19.42 8.73 -6.85
CA ASP A 445 19.80 7.51 -7.57
C ASP A 445 20.00 6.32 -6.62
N ASP A 446 19.53 5.14 -7.04
CA ASP A 446 19.85 3.90 -6.33
C ASP A 446 21.31 3.49 -6.54
N SER A 447 21.99 3.22 -5.43
CA SER A 447 23.34 2.64 -5.44
C SER A 447 23.40 1.23 -6.05
N ASN A 448 22.30 0.48 -6.02
CA ASN A 448 22.14 -0.82 -6.68
C ASN A 448 21.30 -0.65 -7.95
N SER A 449 21.98 -0.37 -9.06
CA SER A 449 21.31 -0.02 -10.31
C SER A 449 20.70 -1.22 -11.08
N ASN A 450 20.43 -2.35 -10.42
CA ASN A 450 20.00 -3.58 -11.07
C ASN A 450 18.52 -3.83 -10.90
N VAL A 451 17.88 -4.33 -11.95
CA VAL A 451 16.49 -4.82 -11.86
C VAL A 451 16.42 -6.02 -10.92
N ARG A 452 15.53 -5.94 -9.93
CA ARG A 452 15.42 -6.91 -8.84
C ARG A 452 13.97 -7.26 -8.53
N LEU A 453 13.77 -8.46 -7.99
CA LEU A 453 12.45 -8.89 -7.54
C LEU A 453 12.14 -8.21 -6.20
N VAL A 454 10.97 -7.59 -6.10
CA VAL A 454 10.41 -7.14 -4.83
C VAL A 454 9.61 -8.28 -4.24
N ASP A 455 9.89 -8.63 -2.99
CA ASP A 455 9.08 -9.57 -2.23
C ASP A 455 8.14 -8.77 -1.31
N PRO A 456 6.84 -8.71 -1.62
CA PRO A 456 5.87 -7.98 -0.79
C PRO A 456 5.84 -8.46 0.66
N ALA A 457 6.23 -9.71 0.95
CA ALA A 457 6.27 -10.21 2.32
C ALA A 457 7.35 -9.53 3.19
N ASN A 458 8.31 -8.83 2.59
CA ASN A 458 9.31 -8.03 3.29
C ASN A 458 8.92 -6.54 3.40
N GLN A 459 7.72 -6.17 2.96
CA GLN A 459 7.21 -4.81 2.98
C GLN A 459 5.98 -4.72 3.91
N ASN A 460 5.94 -3.72 4.78
CA ASN A 460 4.92 -3.66 5.83
C ASN A 460 3.50 -3.35 5.29
N ASN A 461 3.38 -2.70 4.13
CA ASN A 461 2.10 -2.23 3.60
C ASN A 461 1.85 -2.57 2.12
N VAL A 462 2.58 -3.54 1.56
CA VAL A 462 2.46 -3.94 0.15
C VAL A 462 1.81 -5.32 0.07
N GLN A 463 0.66 -5.38 -0.60
CA GLN A 463 -0.03 -6.65 -0.81
C GLN A 463 0.66 -7.49 -1.90
N PRO A 464 0.51 -8.83 -1.88
CA PRO A 464 0.95 -9.68 -2.98
C PRO A 464 0.36 -9.23 -4.33
N ALA A 465 1.12 -9.41 -5.42
CA ALA A 465 0.72 -8.98 -6.75
C ALA A 465 -0.70 -9.46 -7.15
N GLN A 466 -1.08 -10.69 -6.80
CA GLN A 466 -2.41 -11.23 -7.12
C GLN A 466 -3.60 -10.53 -6.44
N GLU A 467 -3.34 -9.76 -5.38
CA GLU A 467 -4.36 -8.93 -4.72
C GLU A 467 -4.47 -7.53 -5.34
N ILE A 468 -3.50 -7.15 -6.19
CA ILE A 468 -3.43 -5.82 -6.81
C ILE A 468 -3.77 -5.86 -8.30
N ILE A 469 -3.16 -6.79 -9.04
CA ILE A 469 -3.26 -6.88 -10.50
C ILE A 469 -3.73 -8.28 -10.90
N ARG A 470 -4.74 -8.35 -11.77
CA ARG A 470 -5.18 -9.60 -12.42
C ARG A 470 -4.96 -9.50 -13.92
N ILE A 471 -4.37 -10.53 -14.51
CA ILE A 471 -4.17 -10.61 -15.97
C ILE A 471 -4.87 -11.85 -16.51
N ASN A 472 -5.81 -11.64 -17.44
CA ASN A 472 -6.48 -12.71 -18.15
C ASN A 472 -6.21 -12.61 -19.66
N ILE A 473 -5.90 -13.75 -20.29
CA ILE A 473 -5.69 -13.86 -21.73
C ILE A 473 -6.79 -14.73 -22.34
N GLN A 474 -7.42 -14.26 -23.41
CA GLN A 474 -8.39 -15.05 -24.18
C GLN A 474 -7.89 -15.19 -25.62
N SER A 475 -7.77 -16.42 -26.11
CA SER A 475 -7.42 -16.71 -27.49
C SER A 475 -8.67 -17.05 -28.31
N SER A 476 -8.69 -16.65 -29.58
CA SER A 476 -9.63 -17.13 -30.58
C SER A 476 -8.90 -17.62 -31.82
N SER A 477 -9.37 -18.72 -32.41
CA SER A 477 -8.77 -19.29 -33.62
C SER A 477 -9.05 -18.38 -34.81
N ILE A 478 -8.02 -18.00 -35.55
CA ILE A 478 -8.17 -17.32 -36.83
C ILE A 478 -8.41 -18.42 -37.88
N GLY A 479 -9.62 -18.51 -38.43
CA GLY A 479 -9.92 -19.51 -39.45
C GLY A 479 -8.99 -19.35 -40.66
N THR A 480 -8.30 -20.42 -41.05
CA THR A 480 -7.58 -20.47 -42.32
C THR A 480 -8.62 -20.49 -43.45
N ASN A 481 -8.72 -19.41 -44.23
CA ASN A 481 -9.54 -19.39 -45.46
C ASN A 481 -8.89 -20.22 -46.57
#